data_AF-A0A835GKG0-F1
#
_entry.id   AF-A0A835GKG0-F1
#
_cell.length_a   1.000
_cell.length_b   1.000
_cell.length_c   1.000
_cell.angle_alpha   90.00
_cell.angle_beta   90.00
_cell.angle_gamma   90.00
#
_symmetry.space_group_name_H-M   'P 1'
#
loop_
_entity.id
_entity.type
_entity.pdbx_description
1 polymer ?
#
loop_
_entity_poly.entity_id
_entity_poly.type
_entity_poly.pdbx_seq_one_letter_code
_entity_poly.pdbx_strand_id
1 'polypeptide(L)'
;MNPCDPTLPPCPPCPPPPYPPCPSVCPPPPLPPPCHSRPIMRGLHWAQTKRKLTQALLASAISGALVYVFLGLRRKEAYRDFYAKAELEDWADEMARKGLFQSVPAETLRQT
;
A
#
# COMPACT_ATOMS: atom_id res chain seq x y z
N MET A 1 -57.46 -57.91 29.42
CA MET A 1 -57.11 -58.65 30.65
C MET A 1 -57.23 -57.69 31.81
N ASN A 2 -58.19 -57.94 32.70
CA ASN A 2 -58.50 -57.05 33.82
C ASN A 2 -57.51 -57.32 34.98
N PRO A 3 -56.81 -56.31 35.52
CA PRO A 3 -55.71 -56.49 36.48
C PRO A 3 -56.15 -56.76 37.93
N CYS A 4 -57.41 -57.09 38.19
CA CYS A 4 -57.97 -57.19 39.54
C CYS A 4 -58.62 -58.56 39.83
N ASP A 5 -58.00 -59.65 39.38
CA ASP A 5 -58.41 -61.00 39.75
C ASP A 5 -57.85 -61.36 41.14
N PRO A 6 -58.69 -61.61 42.17
CA PRO A 6 -58.27 -61.80 43.55
C PRO A 6 -57.61 -63.15 43.84
N THR A 7 -57.41 -64.01 42.83
CA THR A 7 -56.81 -65.35 42.99
C THR A 7 -55.33 -65.45 42.64
N LEU A 8 -54.69 -64.35 42.22
CA LEU A 8 -53.27 -64.33 41.84
C LEU A 8 -52.36 -63.92 43.02
N PRO A 9 -51.21 -64.59 43.22
CA PRO A 9 -50.24 -64.21 44.25
C PRO A 9 -49.69 -62.79 43.98
N PRO A 10 -49.32 -62.03 45.02
CA PRO A 10 -48.81 -60.67 44.85
C PRO A 10 -47.55 -60.67 43.97
N CYS A 11 -47.55 -59.84 42.92
CA CYS A 11 -46.40 -59.69 42.03
C CYS A 11 -45.15 -59.26 42.83
N PRO A 12 -43.96 -59.83 42.55
CA PRO A 12 -42.72 -59.40 43.19
C PRO A 12 -42.44 -57.92 42.87
N PRO A 13 -41.82 -57.16 43.80
CA PRO A 13 -41.50 -55.76 43.56
C PRO A 13 -40.53 -55.62 42.40
N CYS A 14 -40.83 -54.70 41.46
CA CYS A 14 -39.96 -54.40 40.34
C CYS A 14 -38.60 -53.89 40.82
N PRO A 15 -37.47 -54.27 40.18
CA PRO A 15 -36.17 -53.72 40.50
C PRO A 15 -36.15 -52.20 40.21
N PRO A 16 -35.41 -51.40 41.00
CA PRO A 16 -35.29 -49.97 40.74
C PRO A 16 -34.66 -49.72 39.36
N PRO A 17 -35.11 -48.70 38.62
CA PRO A 17 -34.57 -48.41 37.30
C PRO A 17 -33.07 -48.08 37.40
N PRO A 18 -32.22 -48.66 36.53
CA PRO A 18 -30.76 -48.58 36.65
C PRO A 18 -30.15 -47.21 36.33
N TYR A 19 -30.94 -46.22 35.90
CA TYR A 19 -30.42 -44.93 35.45
C TYR A 19 -31.13 -43.76 36.13
N PRO A 20 -30.38 -42.72 36.57
CA PRO A 20 -30.98 -41.50 37.06
C PRO A 20 -31.80 -40.82 35.96
N PRO A 21 -32.91 -40.15 36.30
CA PRO A 21 -33.71 -39.41 35.33
C PRO A 21 -32.84 -38.32 34.67
N CYS A 22 -32.95 -38.19 33.35
CA CYS A 22 -32.24 -37.16 32.60
C CYS A 22 -32.53 -35.78 33.21
N PRO A 23 -31.53 -34.88 33.33
CA PRO A 23 -31.77 -33.52 33.80
C PRO A 23 -32.81 -32.85 32.90
N SER A 24 -33.90 -32.37 33.49
CA SER A 24 -35.07 -31.81 32.79
C SER A 24 -34.83 -30.41 32.19
N VAL A 25 -33.60 -29.90 32.30
CA VAL A 25 -33.22 -28.57 31.83
C VAL A 25 -32.00 -28.71 30.94
N CYS A 26 -32.22 -28.56 29.63
CA CYS A 26 -31.11 -28.41 28.68
C CYS A 26 -30.38 -27.08 28.94
N PRO A 27 -29.05 -27.03 28.86
CA PRO A 27 -28.33 -25.77 28.92
C PRO A 27 -28.79 -24.83 27.78
N PRO A 28 -28.83 -23.51 28.01
CA PRO A 28 -29.24 -22.56 26.99
C PRO A 28 -28.31 -22.64 25.77
N PRO A 29 -28.84 -22.47 24.54
CA PRO A 29 -28.02 -22.50 23.33
C PRO A 29 -26.96 -21.39 23.38
N PRO A 30 -25.75 -21.64 22.85
CA PRO A 30 -24.71 -20.62 22.78
C PRO A 30 -25.19 -19.40 21.99
N LEU A 31 -24.74 -18.21 22.40
CA LEU A 31 -25.06 -16.96 21.73
C LEU A 31 -24.64 -17.02 20.24
N PRO A 32 -25.48 -16.49 19.31
CA PRO A 32 -25.12 -16.47 17.90
C PRO A 32 -23.86 -15.62 17.69
N PRO A 33 -22.95 -16.03 16.78
CA PRO A 33 -21.76 -15.24 16.47
C PRO A 33 -22.17 -13.86 15.92
N PRO A 34 -21.32 -12.83 16.10
CA PRO A 34 -21.61 -11.51 15.57
C PRO A 34 -21.87 -11.58 14.06
N CYS A 35 -23.02 -11.06 13.64
CA CYS A 35 -23.45 -11.04 12.25
C CYS A 35 -22.54 -10.10 11.44
N HIS A 36 -21.46 -10.62 10.86
CA HIS A 36 -20.66 -9.85 9.90
C HIS A 36 -21.42 -9.73 8.57
N SER A 37 -21.51 -8.51 8.05
CA SER A 37 -22.07 -8.26 6.72
C SER A 37 -21.29 -9.07 5.67
N ARG A 38 -22.00 -9.69 4.73
CA ARG A 38 -21.36 -10.48 3.68
C ARG A 38 -20.43 -9.59 2.83
N PRO A 39 -19.15 -9.97 2.65
CA PRO A 39 -18.24 -9.20 1.81
C PRO A 39 -18.62 -9.34 0.33
N ILE A 40 -18.18 -8.36 -0.47
CA ILE A 40 -18.32 -8.42 -1.92
C ILE A 40 -17.38 -9.52 -2.44
N MET A 41 -17.93 -10.59 -3.03
CA MET A 41 -17.15 -11.73 -3.56
C MET A 41 -16.99 -11.71 -5.09
N ARG A 42 -17.61 -10.76 -5.79
CA ARG A 42 -17.55 -10.67 -7.26
C ARG A 42 -16.70 -9.48 -7.68
N GLY A 43 -15.94 -9.64 -8.77
CA GLY A 43 -15.20 -8.55 -9.39
C GLY A 43 -13.94 -8.06 -8.64
N LEU A 44 -13.42 -8.85 -7.69
CA LEU A 44 -12.23 -8.47 -6.91
C LEU A 44 -11.04 -8.14 -7.82
N HIS A 45 -10.80 -8.95 -8.85
CA HIS A 45 -9.68 -8.73 -9.75
C HIS A 45 -9.82 -7.41 -10.54
N TRP A 46 -11.03 -7.09 -11.03
CA TRP A 46 -11.29 -5.83 -11.73
C TRP A 46 -11.07 -4.61 -10.81
N ALA A 47 -11.59 -4.66 -9.58
CA ALA A 47 -11.39 -3.60 -8.60
C ALA A 47 -9.90 -3.41 -8.25
N GLN A 48 -9.16 -4.52 -8.09
CA GLN A 48 -7.72 -4.51 -7.85
C GLN A 48 -6.96 -3.89 -9.03
N THR A 49 -7.24 -4.33 -10.25
CA THR A 49 -6.58 -3.82 -11.47
C THR A 49 -6.82 -2.34 -11.64
N LYS A 50 -8.06 -1.86 -11.47
CA LYS A 50 -8.38 -0.43 -11.54
C LYS A 50 -7.54 0.36 -10.54
N ARG A 51 -7.48 -0.08 -9.28
CA ARG A 51 -6.68 0.60 -8.23
C ARG A 51 -5.19 0.63 -8.58
N LYS A 52 -4.64 -0.48 -9.08
CA LYS A 52 -3.22 -0.56 -9.44
C LYS A 52 -2.87 0.28 -10.66
N LEU A 53 -3.73 0.29 -11.67
CA LEU A 53 -3.54 1.13 -12.85
C LEU A 53 -3.55 2.61 -12.49
N THR A 54 -4.49 3.04 -11.64
CA THR A 54 -4.52 4.42 -11.14
C THR A 54 -3.27 4.77 -10.33
N GLN A 55 -2.81 3.87 -9.45
CA GLN A 55 -1.57 4.07 -8.68
C GLN A 55 -0.35 4.20 -9.60
N ALA A 56 -0.25 3.36 -10.63
CA ALA A 56 0.86 3.40 -11.58
C ALA A 56 0.91 4.73 -12.36
N LEU A 57 -0.24 5.21 -12.84
CA LEU A 57 -0.34 6.49 -13.56
C LEU A 57 0.01 7.69 -12.66
N LEU A 58 -0.42 7.67 -11.39
CA LEU A 58 -0.05 8.72 -10.45
C LEU A 58 1.45 8.68 -10.15
N ALA A 59 2.02 7.49 -9.92
CA ALA A 59 3.44 7.34 -9.65
C ALA A 59 4.31 7.80 -10.83
N SER A 60 3.90 7.51 -12.07
CA SER A 60 4.63 7.96 -13.27
C SER A 60 4.54 9.47 -13.49
N ALA A 61 3.38 10.09 -13.24
CA ALA A 61 3.24 11.53 -13.31
C ALA A 61 4.11 12.24 -12.24
N ILE A 62 4.11 11.71 -11.02
CA ILE A 62 4.93 12.25 -9.92
C ILE A 62 6.42 12.12 -10.24
N SER A 63 6.87 10.95 -10.71
CA SER A 63 8.30 10.76 -11.02
C SER A 63 8.76 11.72 -12.13
N GLY A 64 7.96 11.91 -13.18
CA GLY A 64 8.24 12.89 -14.23
C GLY A 64 8.32 14.33 -13.70
N ALA A 65 7.37 14.71 -12.83
CA ALA A 65 7.36 16.04 -12.21
C ALA A 65 8.60 16.26 -11.33
N LEU A 66 9.02 15.25 -10.54
CA LEU A 66 10.22 15.34 -9.71
C LEU A 66 11.47 15.56 -10.55
N VAL A 67 11.67 14.82 -11.64
CA VAL A 67 12.81 15.02 -12.55
C VAL A 67 12.80 16.42 -13.13
N TYR A 68 11.64 16.91 -13.58
CA TYR A 68 11.52 18.26 -14.13
C TYR A 68 11.89 19.35 -13.11
N VAL A 69 11.38 19.26 -11.89
CA VAL A 69 11.60 20.26 -10.85
C VAL A 69 13.04 20.22 -10.33
N PHE A 70 13.54 19.04 -9.96
CA PHE A 70 14.85 18.93 -9.31
C PHE A 70 16.03 19.06 -10.28
N LEU A 71 15.89 18.56 -11.51
CA LEU A 71 16.98 18.59 -12.50
C LEU A 71 16.72 19.64 -13.58
N GLY A 72 15.52 19.65 -14.15
CA GLY A 72 15.17 20.52 -15.28
C GLY A 72 15.23 22.01 -14.93
N LEU A 73 14.51 22.42 -13.88
CA LEU A 73 14.46 23.82 -13.48
C LEU A 73 15.80 24.32 -12.96
N ARG A 74 16.49 23.55 -12.10
CA ARG A 74 17.80 23.95 -11.58
C ARG A 74 18.84 24.12 -12.68
N ARG A 75 18.83 23.25 -13.70
CA ARG A 75 19.69 23.40 -14.88
C ARG A 75 19.36 24.69 -15.60
N LYS A 76 18.09 24.93 -15.94
CA LYS A 76 17.68 26.15 -16.66
C LYS A 76 18.03 27.42 -15.91
N GLU A 77 17.84 27.44 -14.59
CA GLU A 77 18.21 28.56 -13.74
C GLU A 77 19.72 28.80 -13.74
N ALA A 78 20.54 27.75 -13.57
CA ALA A 78 22.00 27.89 -13.61
C ALA A 78 22.50 28.43 -14.96
N TYR A 79 21.95 27.96 -16.08
CA TYR A 79 22.28 28.50 -17.40
C TYR A 79 21.81 29.95 -17.57
N ARG A 80 20.60 30.27 -17.10
CA ARG A 80 20.07 31.64 -17.15
C ARG A 80 20.96 32.59 -16.34
N ASP A 81 21.32 32.20 -15.13
CA ASP A 81 22.13 33.01 -14.23
C ASP A 81 23.56 33.15 -14.74
N PHE A 82 24.11 32.12 -15.38
CA PHE A 82 25.40 32.20 -16.09
C PHE A 82 25.34 33.28 -17.16
N TYR A 83 24.40 33.22 -18.11
CA TYR A 83 24.32 34.23 -19.18
C TYR A 83 23.88 35.61 -18.72
N ALA A 84 23.14 35.73 -17.61
CA ALA A 84 22.74 37.02 -17.07
C ALA A 84 23.90 37.77 -16.40
N LYS A 85 24.89 37.04 -15.88
CA LYS A 85 26.04 37.60 -15.13
C LYS A 85 27.37 37.44 -15.86
N ALA A 86 27.41 36.72 -16.97
CA ALA A 86 28.66 36.43 -17.66
C ALA A 86 29.19 37.69 -18.35
N GLU A 87 30.23 38.28 -17.78
CA GLU A 87 31.15 39.18 -18.48
C GLU A 87 32.03 38.33 -19.40
N LEU A 88 31.44 37.95 -20.54
CA LEU A 88 32.04 37.01 -21.49
C LEU A 88 33.36 37.56 -22.09
N GLU A 89 33.48 38.88 -22.19
CA GLU A 89 34.67 39.56 -22.71
C GLU A 89 35.84 39.44 -21.73
N ASP A 90 35.63 39.72 -20.43
CA ASP A 90 36.69 39.59 -19.41
C ASP A 90 37.19 38.14 -19.28
N TRP A 91 36.26 37.18 -19.41
CA TRP A 91 36.62 35.77 -19.40
C TRP A 91 37.42 35.35 -20.65
N ALA A 92 37.07 35.88 -21.83
CA ALA A 92 37.81 35.65 -23.05
C ALA A 92 39.23 36.24 -22.96
N ASP A 93 39.37 37.45 -22.42
CA ASP A 93 40.67 38.09 -22.20
C ASP A 93 41.53 37.31 -21.20
N GLU A 94 40.93 36.78 -20.12
CA GLU A 94 41.64 35.88 -19.21
C GLU A 94 42.12 34.59 -19.91
N MET A 95 41.29 33.99 -20.74
CA MET A 95 41.66 32.78 -21.50
C MET A 95 42.76 33.07 -22.52
N ALA A 96 42.71 34.22 -23.16
CA ALA A 96 43.71 34.66 -24.11
C ALA A 96 45.06 34.93 -23.41
N ARG A 97 45.05 35.58 -22.24
CA ARG A 97 46.25 35.76 -21.40
C ARG A 97 46.85 34.43 -20.93
N LYS A 98 46.00 33.44 -20.65
CA LYS A 98 46.45 32.07 -20.30
C LYS A 98 46.96 31.29 -21.51
N GLY A 99 46.88 31.85 -22.73
CA GLY A 99 47.39 31.24 -23.94
C GLY A 99 46.59 30.03 -24.42
N LEU A 100 45.30 29.93 -24.05
CA LEU A 100 44.45 28.82 -24.50
C LEU A 100 44.10 28.90 -25.99
N PHE A 101 44.12 30.09 -26.57
CA PHE A 101 43.76 30.28 -27.98
C PHE A 101 44.97 30.09 -28.88
N GLN A 102 44.86 29.21 -29.86
CA GLN A 102 45.83 29.11 -30.95
C GLN A 102 45.80 30.34 -31.87
N SER A 103 44.63 31.00 -31.98
CA SER A 103 44.43 32.18 -32.82
C SER A 103 45.00 33.46 -32.23
N VAL A 104 45.26 33.51 -30.93
CA VAL A 104 45.82 34.68 -30.23
C VAL A 104 47.08 34.22 -29.50
N PRO A 105 48.27 34.36 -30.10
CA PRO A 105 49.52 33.96 -29.46
C PRO A 105 49.72 34.79 -28.19
N ALA A 106 50.06 34.15 -27.06
CA ALA A 106 50.26 34.86 -25.79
C ALA A 106 51.32 35.97 -25.86
N GLU A 107 52.21 35.93 -26.85
CA GLU A 107 53.24 36.95 -27.08
C GLU A 107 52.65 38.29 -27.57
N THR A 108 51.57 38.27 -28.34
CA THR A 108 50.97 39.51 -28.88
C THR A 108 50.28 40.32 -27.79
N LEU A 109 49.75 39.66 -26.75
CA LEU A 109 49.12 40.30 -25.59
C LEU A 109 50.10 40.87 -24.57
N ARG A 110 51.39 40.52 -24.64
CA ARG A 110 52.44 41.05 -23.75
C ARG A 110 53.07 42.34 -24.27
N GLN A 111 52.83 42.68 -25.54
CA GLN A 111 53.44 43.83 -26.22
C GLN A 111 52.58 45.10 -26.16
N THR A 112 51.30 44.98 -25.76
CA THR A 112 50.36 46.08 -25.47
C THR A 112 50.38 46.43 -23.99
#